data_AF-A0A928FNG0-F1
#
_entry.id   AF-A0A928FNG0-F1
#
_cell.length_a   1.000
_cell.length_b   1.000
_cell.length_c   1.000
_cell.angle_alpha   90.00
_cell.angle_beta   90.00
_cell.angle_gamma   90.00
#
_symmetry.space_group_name_H-M   'P 1'
#
loop_
_entity.id
_entity.type
_entity.pdbx_description
1 polymer ?
#
loop_
_entity_poly.entity_id
_entity_poly.type
_entity_poly.pdbx_seq_one_letter_code
_entity_poly.pdbx_strand_id
1 'polypeptide(L)'
;MGRKGEHISKTKYGLSEYLAFFVCIIVSIVMVVMLFNPKDVPNSHSSSDDGYTVIDLNSKDENAGSVDTSVEESSEDGVEYITIKVDADSVYIGDLILVNNTHLYAFKDKTEIVEVYEYKNKKYKIGSGEECLFEKTILAANDFLGDFNDISGLTNVTMVSGYITEEAQNAKYESYIKSVTPEEAQKWGVKAGASDHHTGLSFNLTLYPSGGKIGEGEYSWLTENAYRYGFILRYPEDKSEITSVRDNNHFRYVGIPHAEYMYVNNLTLEEYIEQLGKTTYKTPLDIKSGNKEYAVYYFPADSSSSETEIKIPEGFEYSVSGNNIDGFIVTVNMTTK
;
A
#
# COMPACT_ATOMS: atom_id res chain seq x y z
N MET A 1 56.51 -51.31 8.14
CA MET A 1 56.77 -49.95 7.59
C MET A 1 55.44 -49.23 7.47
N GLY A 2 55.15 -48.29 8.36
CA GLY A 2 53.92 -47.49 8.37
C GLY A 2 54.14 -46.07 7.83
N ARG A 3 53.13 -45.50 7.18
CA ARG A 3 53.05 -44.09 6.78
C ARG A 3 51.57 -43.67 6.95
N LYS A 4 51.23 -43.12 8.13
CA LYS A 4 50.91 -41.70 8.43
C LYS A 4 49.78 -41.11 7.57
N GLY A 5 48.62 -40.92 8.20
CA GLY A 5 47.53 -40.08 7.71
C GLY A 5 47.81 -38.59 7.94
N GLU A 6 47.29 -37.76 7.05
CA GLU A 6 47.30 -36.30 7.11
C GLU A 6 46.28 -35.78 8.13
N HIS A 7 46.71 -34.82 8.93
CA HIS A 7 45.88 -34.08 9.87
C HIS A 7 45.70 -32.66 9.31
N ILE A 8 44.49 -32.30 8.91
CA ILE A 8 44.14 -30.93 8.52
C ILE A 8 44.01 -30.09 9.79
N SER A 9 44.88 -29.08 9.93
CA SER A 9 44.84 -28.08 10.99
C SER A 9 43.74 -27.06 10.71
N LYS A 10 42.70 -27.02 11.55
CA LYS A 10 41.74 -25.90 11.60
C LYS A 10 42.39 -24.70 12.26
N THR A 11 42.64 -23.65 11.49
CA THR A 11 43.11 -22.35 12.00
C THR A 11 42.03 -21.73 12.87
N LYS A 12 42.29 -21.54 14.17
CA LYS A 12 41.45 -20.76 15.08
C LYS A 12 41.79 -19.29 14.87
N TYR A 13 40.84 -18.50 14.35
CA TYR A 13 40.97 -17.05 14.30
C TYR A 13 40.97 -16.47 15.72
N GLY A 14 41.89 -15.56 16.00
CA GLY A 14 42.04 -14.92 17.30
C GLY A 14 40.98 -13.85 17.55
N LEU A 15 40.67 -13.58 18.81
CA LEU A 15 39.69 -12.54 19.22
C LEU A 15 39.97 -11.17 18.58
N SER A 16 41.24 -10.88 18.28
CA SER A 16 41.70 -9.66 17.60
C SER A 16 41.31 -9.59 16.12
N GLU A 17 41.23 -10.72 15.42
CA GLU A 17 40.85 -10.78 14.00
C GLU A 17 39.33 -10.63 13.84
N TYR A 18 38.55 -11.17 14.78
CA TYR A 18 37.10 -10.91 14.86
C TYR A 18 36.80 -9.45 15.15
N LEU A 19 37.57 -8.82 16.05
CA LEU A 19 37.42 -7.41 16.35
C LEU A 19 37.75 -6.53 15.14
N ALA A 20 38.81 -6.86 14.39
CA ALA A 20 39.16 -6.16 13.17
C ALA A 20 38.06 -6.28 12.09
N PHE A 21 37.46 -7.47 11.94
CA PHE A 21 36.36 -7.68 11.00
C PHE A 21 35.10 -6.90 11.39
N PHE A 22 34.75 -6.87 12.69
CA PHE A 22 33.63 -6.08 13.20
C PHE A 22 33.84 -4.57 13.05
N VAL A 23 35.05 -4.08 13.32
CA VAL A 23 35.40 -2.67 13.12
C VAL A 23 35.31 -2.30 11.64
N CYS A 24 35.78 -3.15 10.72
CA CYS A 24 35.62 -2.93 9.28
C CYS A 24 34.15 -2.87 8.86
N ILE A 25 33.30 -3.78 9.35
CA ILE A 25 31.85 -3.76 9.06
C ILE A 25 31.21 -2.47 9.58
N ILE A 26 31.53 -2.05 10.82
CA ILE A 26 30.98 -0.82 11.40
C ILE A 26 31.44 0.40 10.60
N VAL A 27 32.71 0.48 10.20
CA VAL A 27 33.22 1.58 9.37
C VAL A 27 32.55 1.59 7.99
N SER A 28 32.31 0.42 7.37
CA SER A 28 31.57 0.32 6.11
C SER A 28 30.11 0.75 6.26
N ILE A 29 29.42 0.34 7.33
CA ILE A 29 28.04 0.77 7.62
C ILE A 29 28.00 2.28 7.88
N VAL A 30 28.93 2.82 8.66
CA VAL A 30 29.01 4.27 8.92
C VAL A 30 29.35 5.04 7.65
N MET A 31 30.20 4.52 6.76
CA MET A 31 30.44 5.13 5.44
C MET A 31 29.19 5.08 4.55
N VAL A 32 28.44 3.98 4.53
CA VAL A 32 27.15 3.91 3.81
C VAL A 32 26.18 4.95 4.39
N VAL A 33 26.04 5.03 5.72
CA VAL A 33 25.17 6.02 6.39
C VAL A 33 25.66 7.47 6.18
N MET A 34 26.96 7.72 6.07
CA MET A 34 27.51 9.05 5.76
C MET A 34 27.40 9.42 4.28
N LEU A 35 27.38 8.43 3.37
CA LEU A 35 27.02 8.60 1.97
C LEU A 35 25.51 8.79 1.78
N PHE A 36 24.70 8.31 2.73
CA PHE A 36 23.26 8.57 2.86
C PHE A 36 22.98 9.55 4.01
N ASN A 37 23.55 10.75 3.93
CA ASN A 37 23.14 11.85 4.79
C ASN A 37 21.70 12.24 4.40
N PRO A 38 20.67 12.17 5.28
CA PRO A 38 19.30 12.55 4.94
C PRO A 38 19.09 14.08 4.87
N LYS A 39 20.17 14.82 4.61
CA LYS A 39 20.14 16.25 4.37
C LYS A 39 20.62 16.44 2.94
N ASP A 40 19.74 17.02 2.14
CA ASP A 40 19.91 17.32 0.71
C ASP A 40 19.33 16.26 -0.25
N VAL A 41 18.10 15.81 0.01
CA VAL A 41 17.13 15.72 -1.10
C VAL A 41 16.61 17.15 -1.29
N PRO A 42 16.76 17.78 -2.47
CA PRO A 42 16.17 19.07 -2.73
C PRO A 42 14.66 18.96 -2.50
N ASN A 43 14.15 19.74 -1.56
CA ASN A 43 12.73 20.00 -1.44
C ASN A 43 12.33 20.86 -2.65
N SER A 44 12.17 20.21 -3.81
CA SER A 44 11.78 20.85 -5.06
C SER A 44 10.43 20.32 -5.51
N HIS A 45 9.40 20.65 -4.75
CA HIS A 45 8.30 21.50 -5.24
C HIS A 45 7.35 21.76 -4.07
N SER A 46 7.42 22.98 -3.54
CA SER A 46 6.20 23.64 -3.07
C SER A 46 5.34 23.90 -4.32
N SER A 47 4.57 22.89 -4.77
CA SER A 47 3.40 23.15 -5.59
C SER A 47 2.32 23.65 -4.64
N SER A 48 2.30 24.97 -4.51
CA SER A 48 1.10 25.70 -4.15
C SER A 48 -0.06 25.23 -5.03
N ASP A 49 -1.15 24.82 -4.39
CA ASP A 49 -2.50 24.81 -4.95
C ASP A 49 -2.69 23.92 -6.18
N ASP A 50 -3.08 22.65 -5.99
CA ASP A 50 -3.80 21.88 -7.00
C ASP A 50 -4.65 20.80 -6.33
N GLY A 51 -5.91 20.74 -6.75
CA GLY A 51 -7.01 20.03 -6.12
C GLY A 51 -6.82 18.52 -6.09
N TYR A 52 -6.75 17.97 -4.90
CA TYR A 52 -7.14 16.59 -4.65
C TYR A 52 -8.61 16.62 -4.22
N THR A 53 -9.50 16.10 -5.06
CA THR A 53 -10.77 15.58 -4.56
C THR A 53 -10.47 14.31 -3.76
N VAL A 54 -10.17 14.52 -2.47
CA VAL A 54 -10.77 13.67 -1.44
C VAL A 54 -12.27 13.61 -1.76
N ILE A 55 -12.95 12.50 -1.48
CA ILE A 55 -14.41 12.54 -1.40
C ILE A 55 -14.74 13.50 -0.26
N ASP A 56 -14.82 14.78 -0.61
CA ASP A 56 -15.26 15.85 0.25
C ASP A 56 -16.77 15.69 0.30
N LEU A 57 -17.26 15.04 1.36
CA LEU A 57 -18.69 14.98 1.66
C LEU A 57 -19.29 16.39 1.94
N ASN A 58 -18.53 17.47 1.69
CA ASN A 58 -18.94 18.86 1.81
C ASN A 58 -19.07 19.61 0.48
N SER A 59 -18.90 18.98 -0.70
CA SER A 59 -19.26 19.65 -1.96
C SER A 59 -20.78 19.71 -2.12
N LYS A 60 -21.36 20.91 -1.92
CA LYS A 60 -22.76 21.23 -2.20
C LYS A 60 -23.10 21.00 -3.68
N ASP A 61 -23.44 19.78 -4.04
CA ASP A 61 -24.36 19.52 -5.15
C ASP A 61 -25.74 19.23 -4.54
N GLU A 62 -26.73 19.99 -4.99
CA GLU A 62 -28.09 20.02 -4.47
C GLU A 62 -28.86 18.74 -4.83
N ASN A 63 -28.49 17.57 -4.28
CA ASN A 63 -29.40 16.44 -4.08
C ASN A 63 -28.87 15.33 -3.15
N ALA A 64 -28.39 15.66 -1.96
CA ALA A 64 -28.12 14.67 -0.91
C ALA A 64 -28.51 15.24 0.47
N GLY A 65 -29.03 14.37 1.34
CA GLY A 65 -29.73 14.70 2.57
C GLY A 65 -28.96 15.61 3.54
N SER A 66 -29.70 16.38 4.32
CA SER A 66 -29.19 17.35 5.29
C SER A 66 -28.25 16.70 6.31
N VAL A 67 -27.00 17.20 6.36
CA VAL A 67 -26.05 16.94 7.45
C VAL A 67 -26.54 17.67 8.70
N ASP A 68 -27.06 16.92 9.67
CA ASP A 68 -27.40 17.46 10.99
C ASP A 68 -26.23 17.14 11.93
N THR A 69 -25.53 18.19 12.35
CA THR A 69 -24.32 18.06 13.19
C THR A 69 -24.76 18.19 14.64
N SER A 70 -24.79 17.09 15.39
CA SER A 70 -25.04 17.12 16.83
C SER A 70 -23.72 16.94 17.58
N VAL A 71 -23.43 17.90 18.47
CA VAL A 71 -22.24 17.93 19.33
C VAL A 71 -22.65 17.49 20.72
N GLU A 72 -22.36 16.27 21.14
CA GLU A 72 -22.27 15.89 22.56
C GLU A 72 -21.33 14.68 22.76
N GLU A 73 -20.16 14.91 23.36
CA GLU A 73 -19.54 14.12 24.46
C GLU A 73 -18.11 14.60 24.73
N SER A 74 -17.86 15.19 25.91
CA SER A 74 -16.50 15.45 26.40
C SER A 74 -15.90 14.14 26.93
N SER A 75 -14.82 13.65 26.32
CA SER A 75 -14.11 12.44 26.77
C SER A 75 -13.13 12.75 27.92
N GLU A 76 -12.81 11.73 28.74
CA GLU A 76 -11.85 11.81 29.86
C GLU A 76 -10.43 12.27 29.44
N ASP A 77 -10.13 12.24 28.13
CA ASP A 77 -8.84 12.59 27.54
C ASP A 77 -8.76 14.04 27.01
N GLY A 78 -9.83 14.82 27.17
CA GLY A 78 -9.89 16.23 26.75
C GLY A 78 -9.99 16.46 25.24
N VAL A 79 -10.24 15.40 24.46
CA VAL A 79 -10.51 15.48 23.02
C VAL A 79 -12.02 15.56 22.79
N GLU A 80 -12.45 16.57 22.05
CA GLU A 80 -13.83 16.72 21.56
C GLU A 80 -13.99 15.95 20.24
N TYR A 81 -15.12 15.27 20.08
CA TYR A 81 -15.41 14.45 18.92
C TYR A 81 -16.69 14.92 18.23
N ILE A 82 -16.65 14.98 16.91
CA ILE A 82 -17.84 15.07 16.05
C ILE A 82 -18.30 13.66 15.66
N THR A 83 -19.56 13.56 15.27
CA THR A 83 -20.13 12.33 14.69
C THR A 83 -20.39 12.56 13.21
N ILE A 84 -19.91 11.65 12.37
CA ILE A 84 -20.25 11.60 10.94
C ILE A 84 -21.10 10.36 10.67
N LYS A 85 -21.94 10.43 9.64
CA LYS A 85 -22.75 9.30 9.18
C LYS A 85 -22.18 8.76 7.88
N VAL A 86 -22.01 7.45 7.79
CA VAL A 86 -21.48 6.78 6.62
C VAL A 86 -22.40 5.64 6.22
N ASP A 87 -22.80 5.58 4.95
CA ASP A 87 -23.66 4.54 4.41
C ASP A 87 -23.06 3.13 4.61
N ALA A 88 -23.91 2.14 4.91
CA ALA A 88 -23.50 0.76 5.15
C ALA A 88 -22.71 0.14 3.98
N ASP A 89 -23.05 0.49 2.73
CA ASP A 89 -22.34 0.01 1.53
C ASP A 89 -20.90 0.58 1.43
N SER A 90 -20.58 1.64 2.17
CA SER A 90 -19.23 2.23 2.18
C SER A 90 -18.19 1.33 2.84
N VAL A 91 -18.61 0.26 3.53
CA VAL A 91 -17.69 -0.77 4.05
C VAL A 91 -16.89 -1.46 2.92
N TYR A 92 -17.37 -1.39 1.68
CA TYR A 92 -16.79 -2.04 0.51
C TYR A 92 -16.01 -1.08 -0.43
N ILE A 93 -15.79 0.17 -0.03
CA ILE A 93 -15.07 1.19 -0.83
C ILE A 93 -13.96 1.83 0.00
N GLY A 94 -12.94 2.35 -0.68
CA GLY A 94 -11.81 3.06 -0.05
C GLY A 94 -10.47 2.37 -0.22
N ASP A 95 -9.41 3.01 0.26
CA ASP A 95 -8.02 2.63 -0.04
C ASP A 95 -7.55 1.37 0.70
N LEU A 96 -8.19 1.04 1.82
CA LEU A 96 -7.85 -0.08 2.70
C LEU A 96 -8.79 -1.28 2.56
N ILE A 97 -9.58 -1.36 1.49
CA ILE A 97 -10.37 -2.54 1.19
C ILE A 97 -9.46 -3.77 1.00
N LEU A 98 -9.68 -4.82 1.80
CA LEU A 98 -8.98 -6.09 1.63
C LEU A 98 -9.69 -6.92 0.56
N VAL A 99 -9.05 -7.08 -0.59
CA VAL A 99 -9.51 -7.95 -1.67
C VAL A 99 -8.58 -9.16 -1.77
N ASN A 100 -9.15 -10.35 -1.64
CA ASN A 100 -8.47 -11.64 -1.82
C ASN A 100 -9.49 -12.79 -2.00
N ASN A 101 -9.04 -14.04 -1.93
CA ASN A 101 -9.91 -15.21 -2.13
C ASN A 101 -11.00 -15.40 -1.05
N THR A 102 -10.84 -14.81 0.14
CA THR A 102 -11.82 -14.88 1.23
C THR A 102 -12.68 -13.63 1.34
N HIS A 103 -12.22 -12.49 0.84
CA HIS A 103 -12.92 -11.20 0.84
C HIS A 103 -12.99 -10.67 -0.59
N LEU A 104 -14.10 -10.94 -1.27
CA LEU A 104 -14.26 -10.54 -2.67
C LEU A 104 -14.59 -9.05 -2.78
N TYR A 105 -14.10 -8.42 -3.83
CA TYR A 105 -14.49 -7.09 -4.22
C TYR A 105 -15.99 -7.04 -4.53
N ALA A 106 -16.70 -6.10 -3.90
CA ALA A 106 -18.15 -6.05 -3.96
C ALA A 106 -18.71 -5.29 -5.18
N PHE A 107 -17.85 -4.68 -6.01
CA PHE A 107 -18.25 -3.85 -7.17
C PHE A 107 -19.24 -2.73 -6.81
N LYS A 108 -19.10 -2.21 -5.58
CA LYS A 108 -19.91 -1.12 -5.04
C LYS A 108 -19.35 0.26 -5.39
N ASP A 109 -18.03 0.36 -5.53
CA ASP A 109 -17.38 1.61 -5.90
C ASP A 109 -17.85 2.07 -7.29
N LYS A 110 -18.26 3.33 -7.36
CA LYS A 110 -18.70 4.00 -8.59
C LYS A 110 -17.70 5.06 -9.04
N THR A 111 -16.57 5.18 -8.35
CA THR A 111 -15.47 6.04 -8.76
C THR A 111 -15.01 5.67 -10.16
N GLU A 112 -14.87 6.67 -11.00
CA GLU A 112 -14.42 6.48 -12.37
C GLU A 112 -12.96 6.04 -12.40
N ILE A 113 -12.70 4.97 -13.15
CA ILE A 113 -11.34 4.60 -13.56
C ILE A 113 -11.03 5.34 -14.86
N VAL A 114 -9.82 5.87 -14.96
CA VAL A 114 -9.38 6.64 -16.11
C VAL A 114 -8.20 5.95 -16.78
N GLU A 115 -8.02 6.22 -18.07
CA GLU A 115 -6.89 5.68 -18.83
C GLU A 115 -5.58 6.25 -18.29
N VAL A 116 -4.65 5.37 -17.94
CA VAL A 116 -3.30 5.74 -17.46
C VAL A 116 -2.58 6.60 -18.48
N TYR A 117 -2.81 6.38 -19.78
CA TYR A 117 -2.17 7.13 -20.84
C TYR A 117 -2.40 8.65 -20.75
N GLU A 118 -3.60 9.08 -20.35
CA GLU A 118 -3.99 10.49 -20.28
C GLU A 118 -3.30 11.24 -19.12
N TYR A 119 -3.03 10.53 -18.01
CA TYR A 119 -2.53 11.14 -16.77
C TYR A 119 -1.07 10.80 -16.46
N LYS A 120 -0.46 9.84 -17.17
CA LYS A 120 0.93 9.44 -16.90
C LYS A 120 1.95 10.51 -17.28
N ASN A 121 3.05 10.55 -16.53
CA ASN A 121 4.23 11.30 -16.94
C ASN A 121 5.08 10.52 -17.97
N LYS A 122 6.21 11.10 -18.40
CA LYS A 122 7.10 10.50 -19.42
C LYS A 122 8.17 9.57 -18.83
N LYS A 123 8.18 9.34 -17.52
CA LYS A 123 9.25 8.67 -16.78
C LYS A 123 9.15 7.14 -16.80
N TYR A 124 7.97 6.63 -17.15
CA TYR A 124 7.71 5.20 -17.35
C TYR A 124 6.84 4.94 -18.58
N LYS A 125 6.84 3.69 -19.01
CA LYS A 125 6.05 3.18 -20.14
C LYS A 125 4.76 2.52 -19.65
N ILE A 126 3.80 2.31 -20.55
CA ILE A 126 2.61 1.48 -20.29
C ILE A 126 2.58 0.34 -21.30
N GLY A 127 2.08 -0.83 -20.88
CA GLY A 127 2.01 -2.02 -21.73
C GLY A 127 0.93 -1.93 -22.81
N SER A 128 -0.16 -1.23 -22.50
CA SER A 128 -1.28 -0.96 -23.40
C SER A 128 -1.78 0.47 -23.19
N GLY A 129 -2.41 1.07 -24.20
CA GLY A 129 -3.15 2.33 -24.06
C GLY A 129 -4.43 2.19 -23.22
N GLU A 130 -4.91 0.96 -23.04
CA GLU A 130 -6.15 0.62 -22.32
C GLU A 130 -5.92 0.31 -20.84
N GLU A 131 -4.71 0.51 -20.33
CA GLU A 131 -4.45 0.38 -18.89
C GLU A 131 -5.22 1.49 -18.16
N CYS A 132 -6.08 1.12 -17.20
CA CYS A 132 -6.87 2.07 -16.42
C CYS A 132 -6.59 1.93 -14.92
N LEU A 133 -6.71 3.01 -14.16
CA LEU A 133 -6.59 3.04 -12.70
C LEU A 133 -7.47 4.19 -12.16
N PHE A 134 -7.61 4.31 -10.85
CA PHE A 134 -8.08 5.58 -10.29
C PHE A 134 -7.05 6.68 -10.54
N GLU A 135 -7.53 7.90 -10.82
CA GLU A 135 -6.67 9.05 -11.08
C GLU A 135 -5.63 9.26 -9.96
N LYS A 136 -6.06 9.21 -8.69
CA LYS A 136 -5.17 9.31 -7.53
C LYS A 136 -4.05 8.26 -7.52
N THR A 137 -4.35 7.04 -7.97
CA THR A 137 -3.36 5.97 -8.07
C THR A 137 -2.34 6.29 -9.16
N ILE A 138 -2.77 6.87 -10.29
CA ILE A 138 -1.87 7.28 -11.39
C ILE A 138 -0.97 8.43 -10.95
N LEU A 139 -1.51 9.42 -10.26
CA LEU A 139 -0.74 10.56 -9.75
C LEU A 139 0.32 10.10 -8.74
N ALA A 140 -0.04 9.24 -7.78
CA ALA A 140 0.94 8.66 -6.88
C ALA A 140 2.00 7.81 -7.62
N ALA A 141 1.61 7.07 -8.66
CA ALA A 141 2.53 6.29 -9.48
C ALA A 141 3.47 7.18 -10.31
N ASN A 142 3.01 8.36 -10.75
CA ASN A 142 3.85 9.34 -11.44
C ASN A 142 5.00 9.79 -10.56
N ASP A 143 4.74 10.11 -9.30
CA ASP A 143 5.77 10.52 -8.35
C ASP A 143 6.72 9.35 -8.05
N PHE A 144 6.16 8.18 -7.75
CA PHE A 144 6.93 6.98 -7.44
C PHE A 144 7.90 6.59 -8.57
N LEU A 145 7.38 6.42 -9.78
CA LEU A 145 8.17 5.99 -10.94
C LEU A 145 9.00 7.13 -11.53
N GLY A 146 8.60 8.37 -11.28
CA GLY A 146 9.37 9.58 -11.60
C GLY A 146 10.66 9.62 -10.82
N ASP A 147 10.59 9.52 -9.50
CA ASP A 147 11.75 9.53 -8.62
C ASP A 147 12.69 8.35 -8.88
N PHE A 148 12.14 7.15 -9.15
CA PHE A 148 12.95 6.02 -9.59
C PHE A 148 13.76 6.36 -10.86
N ASN A 149 13.09 6.92 -11.87
CA ASN A 149 13.75 7.29 -13.12
C ASN A 149 14.81 8.38 -12.91
N ASP A 150 14.53 9.38 -12.08
CA ASP A 150 15.46 10.48 -11.81
C ASP A 150 16.72 10.03 -11.06
N ILE A 151 16.58 9.09 -10.13
CA ILE A 151 17.69 8.55 -9.34
C ILE A 151 18.52 7.54 -10.14
N SER A 152 17.87 6.64 -10.87
CA SER A 152 18.56 5.54 -11.58
C SER A 152 18.96 5.88 -13.02
N GLY A 153 18.27 6.83 -13.66
CA GLY A 153 18.35 7.06 -15.10
C GLY A 153 17.72 5.97 -15.97
N LEU A 154 17.10 4.93 -15.38
CA LEU A 154 16.53 3.79 -16.10
C LEU A 154 15.15 4.11 -16.67
N THR A 155 14.96 3.85 -17.96
CA THR A 155 13.74 4.21 -18.71
C THR A 155 12.94 2.98 -19.18
N ASN A 156 13.25 1.80 -18.68
CA ASN A 156 12.67 0.52 -19.13
C ASN A 156 11.55 0.00 -18.22
N VAL A 157 11.19 0.71 -17.15
CA VAL A 157 10.04 0.36 -16.32
C VAL A 157 8.74 0.60 -17.09
N THR A 158 7.90 -0.43 -17.13
CA THR A 158 6.61 -0.45 -17.83
C THR A 158 5.53 -0.86 -16.85
N MET A 159 4.52 -0.01 -16.68
CA MET A 159 3.29 -0.34 -15.96
C MET A 159 2.41 -1.22 -16.84
N VAL A 160 1.93 -2.33 -16.27
CA VAL A 160 1.07 -3.30 -16.95
C VAL A 160 0.01 -3.81 -15.98
N SER A 161 -1.10 -4.31 -16.52
CA SER A 161 -2.17 -4.92 -15.70
C SER A 161 -2.66 -3.96 -14.61
N GLY A 162 -3.24 -2.83 -15.01
CA GLY A 162 -3.95 -1.93 -14.10
C GLY A 162 -5.30 -2.55 -13.67
N TYR A 163 -6.39 -1.84 -13.92
CA TYR A 163 -7.74 -2.31 -13.64
C TYR A 163 -8.15 -3.48 -14.54
N ILE A 164 -8.92 -4.42 -13.98
CA ILE A 164 -9.57 -5.48 -14.74
C ILE A 164 -11.07 -5.55 -14.39
N THR A 165 -11.92 -5.70 -15.41
CA THR A 165 -13.36 -5.89 -15.21
C THR A 165 -13.67 -7.27 -14.65
N GLU A 166 -14.84 -7.41 -14.01
CA GLU A 166 -15.38 -8.71 -13.58
C GLU A 166 -15.41 -9.73 -14.73
N GLU A 167 -15.91 -9.33 -15.90
CA GLU A 167 -16.02 -10.16 -17.09
C GLU A 167 -14.64 -10.64 -17.58
N ALA A 168 -13.67 -9.74 -17.68
CA ALA A 168 -12.33 -10.07 -18.14
C ALA A 168 -11.61 -11.01 -17.16
N GLN A 169 -11.77 -10.80 -15.84
CA GLN A 169 -11.20 -11.69 -14.84
C GLN A 169 -11.86 -13.08 -14.87
N ASN A 170 -13.18 -13.17 -15.09
CA ASN A 170 -13.87 -14.45 -15.29
C ASN A 170 -13.33 -15.20 -16.52
N ALA A 171 -13.18 -14.52 -17.65
CA ALA A 171 -12.59 -15.12 -18.85
C ALA A 171 -11.15 -15.63 -18.62
N LYS A 172 -10.33 -14.84 -17.90
CA LYS A 172 -8.97 -15.23 -17.50
C LYS A 172 -8.97 -16.45 -16.59
N TYR A 173 -9.86 -16.50 -15.60
CA TYR A 173 -10.02 -17.63 -14.68
C TYR A 173 -10.45 -18.90 -15.42
N GLU A 174 -11.46 -18.81 -16.29
CA GLU A 174 -11.94 -19.96 -17.08
C GLU A 174 -10.86 -20.52 -18.01
N SER A 175 -10.04 -19.66 -18.60
CA SER A 175 -8.90 -20.07 -19.41
C SER A 175 -7.85 -20.78 -18.54
N TYR A 176 -7.55 -20.22 -17.37
CA TYR A 176 -6.56 -20.77 -16.43
C TYR A 176 -6.95 -22.18 -15.98
N ILE A 177 -8.17 -22.40 -15.47
CA ILE A 177 -8.59 -23.71 -14.94
C ILE A 177 -8.66 -24.81 -16.00
N LYS A 178 -8.77 -24.46 -17.29
CA LYS A 178 -8.70 -25.42 -18.40
C LYS A 178 -7.25 -25.82 -18.74
N SER A 179 -6.27 -25.05 -18.28
CA SER A 179 -4.84 -25.22 -18.59
C SER A 179 -4.03 -25.91 -17.49
N VAL A 180 -4.57 -26.02 -16.28
CA VAL A 180 -3.88 -26.57 -15.10
C VAL A 180 -4.65 -27.71 -14.46
N THR A 181 -4.04 -28.39 -13.48
CA THR A 181 -4.73 -29.43 -12.69
C THR A 181 -5.78 -28.81 -11.75
N PRO A 182 -6.79 -29.58 -11.29
CA PRO A 182 -7.76 -29.10 -10.30
C PRO A 182 -7.12 -28.59 -9.00
N GLU A 183 -6.02 -29.20 -8.58
CA GLU A 183 -5.27 -28.79 -7.38
C GLU A 183 -4.59 -27.43 -7.58
N GLU A 184 -3.98 -27.19 -8.75
CA GLU A 184 -3.40 -25.88 -9.10
C GLU A 184 -4.47 -24.81 -9.33
N ALA A 185 -5.62 -25.19 -9.92
CA ALA A 185 -6.77 -24.32 -10.07
C ALA A 185 -7.32 -23.87 -8.71
N GLN A 186 -7.47 -24.81 -7.77
CA GLN A 186 -7.93 -24.51 -6.41
C GLN A 186 -6.92 -23.65 -5.64
N LYS A 187 -5.62 -23.88 -5.84
CA LYS A 187 -4.58 -23.19 -5.09
C LYS A 187 -4.29 -21.78 -5.61
N TRP A 188 -4.26 -21.59 -6.93
CA TRP A 188 -3.76 -20.35 -7.55
C TRP A 188 -4.79 -19.64 -8.43
N GLY A 189 -5.97 -20.24 -8.62
CA GLY A 189 -7.02 -19.65 -9.43
C GLY A 189 -7.60 -18.39 -8.78
N VAL A 190 -7.51 -17.26 -9.48
CA VAL A 190 -8.10 -15.99 -9.07
C VAL A 190 -9.44 -15.81 -9.78
N LYS A 191 -10.53 -16.08 -9.08
CA LYS A 191 -11.90 -15.83 -9.57
C LYS A 191 -12.22 -14.33 -9.62
N ALA A 192 -13.25 -13.96 -10.37
CA ALA A 192 -13.78 -12.60 -10.28
C ALA A 192 -14.12 -12.20 -8.84
N GLY A 193 -13.88 -10.93 -8.52
CA GLY A 193 -13.96 -10.39 -7.18
C GLY A 193 -12.73 -10.68 -6.33
N ALA A 194 -11.96 -11.74 -6.56
CA ALA A 194 -10.75 -12.03 -5.77
C ALA A 194 -9.49 -11.31 -6.28
N SER A 195 -9.57 -10.66 -7.45
CA SER A 195 -8.45 -9.93 -8.04
C SER A 195 -8.35 -8.53 -7.48
N ASP A 196 -7.19 -8.21 -6.90
CA ASP A 196 -6.89 -6.89 -6.36
C ASP A 196 -6.92 -5.79 -7.46
N HIS A 197 -6.74 -6.17 -8.73
CA HIS A 197 -6.89 -5.29 -9.89
C HIS A 197 -8.31 -4.76 -10.09
N HIS A 198 -9.34 -5.42 -9.54
CA HIS A 198 -10.71 -4.87 -9.60
C HIS A 198 -10.85 -3.53 -8.85
N THR A 199 -9.92 -3.23 -7.95
CA THR A 199 -9.98 -2.02 -7.12
C THR A 199 -9.55 -0.75 -7.85
N GLY A 200 -8.84 -0.84 -8.99
CA GLY A 200 -8.21 0.34 -9.60
C GLY A 200 -7.08 0.97 -8.76
N LEU A 201 -6.68 0.33 -7.65
CA LEU A 201 -5.60 0.74 -6.75
C LEU A 201 -4.30 -0.02 -7.00
N SER A 202 -4.29 -0.94 -7.96
CA SER A 202 -3.22 -1.93 -8.14
C SER A 202 -2.75 -2.03 -9.58
N PHE A 203 -1.43 -2.17 -9.74
CA PHE A 203 -0.79 -2.42 -11.02
C PHE A 203 0.43 -3.33 -10.87
N ASN A 204 0.85 -3.95 -11.97
CA ASN A 204 2.13 -4.65 -12.04
C ASN A 204 3.19 -3.78 -12.74
N LEU A 205 4.46 -4.03 -12.42
CA LEU A 205 5.60 -3.49 -13.15
C LEU A 205 6.35 -4.59 -13.90
N THR A 206 6.74 -4.30 -15.13
CA THR A 206 7.65 -5.12 -15.91
C THR A 206 8.78 -4.28 -16.52
N LEU A 207 9.82 -4.94 -17.00
CA LEU A 207 11.02 -4.30 -17.54
C LEU A 207 11.12 -4.59 -19.05
N TYR A 208 11.05 -3.54 -19.87
CA TYR A 208 11.10 -3.65 -21.32
C TYR A 208 11.97 -2.57 -22.02
N PRO A 209 12.96 -2.97 -22.85
CA PRO A 209 13.37 -4.34 -23.14
C PRO A 209 13.96 -5.03 -21.89
N SER A 210 13.90 -6.37 -21.85
CA SER A 210 14.31 -7.17 -20.69
C SER A 210 15.78 -6.91 -20.34
N GLY A 211 16.06 -6.69 -19.05
CA GLY A 211 17.42 -6.38 -18.56
C GLY A 211 17.59 -6.44 -17.04
N GLY A 212 16.64 -7.02 -16.30
CA GLY A 212 16.66 -7.09 -14.84
C GLY A 212 15.41 -7.74 -14.28
N LYS A 213 15.22 -7.62 -12.98
CA LYS A 213 14.03 -8.10 -12.26
C LYS A 213 13.65 -7.07 -11.18
N ILE A 214 12.35 -6.82 -11.02
CA ILE A 214 11.83 -5.97 -9.95
C ILE A 214 12.28 -6.56 -8.60
N GLY A 215 12.78 -5.70 -7.70
CA GLY A 215 13.31 -6.14 -6.40
C GLY A 215 14.80 -6.52 -6.39
N GLU A 216 15.48 -6.49 -7.54
CA GLU A 216 16.91 -6.85 -7.63
C GLU A 216 17.75 -5.73 -8.25
N GLY A 217 19.01 -5.61 -7.78
CA GLY A 217 19.94 -4.59 -8.28
C GLY A 217 19.39 -3.18 -8.11
N GLU A 218 19.49 -2.35 -9.15
CA GLU A 218 18.94 -0.99 -9.13
C GLU A 218 17.41 -0.97 -8.96
N TYR A 219 16.71 -2.03 -9.38
CA TYR A 219 15.25 -2.14 -9.26
C TYR A 219 14.77 -2.55 -7.86
N SER A 220 15.68 -2.85 -6.91
CA SER A 220 15.29 -3.04 -5.51
C SER A 220 14.73 -1.75 -4.91
N TRP A 221 15.15 -0.60 -5.44
CA TRP A 221 14.62 0.71 -5.05
C TRP A 221 13.10 0.76 -5.14
N LEU A 222 12.50 0.16 -6.18
CA LEU A 222 11.04 0.15 -6.37
C LEU A 222 10.33 -0.52 -5.18
N THR A 223 10.79 -1.69 -4.76
CA THR A 223 10.20 -2.42 -3.62
C THR A 223 10.57 -1.79 -2.27
N GLU A 224 11.72 -1.13 -2.18
CA GLU A 224 12.21 -0.50 -0.95
C GLU A 224 11.68 0.92 -0.73
N ASN A 225 11.10 1.58 -1.74
CA ASN A 225 10.67 2.98 -1.64
C ASN A 225 9.20 3.22 -2.00
N ALA A 226 8.48 2.22 -2.55
CA ALA A 226 7.06 2.34 -2.89
C ALA A 226 6.20 2.92 -1.75
N TYR A 227 6.52 2.57 -0.49
CA TYR A 227 5.77 3.01 0.69
C TYR A 227 5.71 4.53 0.85
N ARG A 228 6.75 5.24 0.38
CA ARG A 228 6.86 6.70 0.45
C ARG A 228 5.81 7.41 -0.39
N TYR A 229 5.19 6.69 -1.33
CA TYR A 229 4.17 7.18 -2.25
C TYR A 229 2.81 6.52 -2.00
N GLY A 230 2.65 5.85 -0.85
CA GLY A 230 1.40 5.16 -0.50
C GLY A 230 1.23 3.77 -1.13
N PHE A 231 2.27 3.20 -1.75
CA PHE A 231 2.22 1.85 -2.33
C PHE A 231 2.91 0.80 -1.45
N ILE A 232 2.36 -0.41 -1.42
CA ILE A 232 3.01 -1.59 -0.87
C ILE A 232 3.35 -2.59 -1.98
N LEU A 233 4.41 -3.37 -1.80
CA LEU A 233 4.56 -4.63 -2.52
C LEU A 233 3.51 -5.60 -1.96
N ARG A 234 2.43 -5.84 -2.72
CA ARG A 234 1.22 -6.49 -2.20
C ARG A 234 1.44 -7.96 -1.82
N TYR A 235 2.36 -8.64 -2.52
CA TYR A 235 2.65 -10.07 -2.35
C TYR A 235 4.16 -10.31 -2.18
N PRO A 236 4.72 -10.06 -0.98
CA PRO A 236 6.10 -10.42 -0.66
C PRO A 236 6.33 -11.93 -0.79
N GLU A 237 7.51 -12.32 -1.28
CA GLU A 237 7.83 -13.73 -1.57
C GLU A 237 7.78 -14.63 -0.33
N ASP A 238 8.18 -14.10 0.83
CA ASP A 238 8.19 -14.79 2.12
C ASP A 238 6.80 -14.86 2.80
N LYS A 239 5.78 -14.24 2.21
CA LYS A 239 4.41 -14.14 2.76
C LYS A 239 3.36 -14.85 1.90
N SER A 240 3.77 -15.72 0.97
CA SER A 240 2.83 -16.39 0.06
C SER A 240 1.83 -17.31 0.75
N GLU A 241 2.15 -17.83 1.94
CA GLU A 241 1.22 -18.64 2.74
C GLU A 241 0.10 -17.81 3.38
N ILE A 242 0.31 -16.50 3.56
CA ILE A 242 -0.70 -15.57 4.08
C ILE A 242 -1.54 -15.03 2.92
N THR A 243 -0.89 -14.56 1.86
CA THR A 243 -1.57 -13.88 0.75
C THR A 243 -2.16 -14.84 -0.28
N SER A 244 -1.69 -16.09 -0.33
CA SER A 244 -2.05 -17.09 -1.34
C SER A 244 -1.77 -16.68 -2.80
N VAL A 245 -0.93 -15.68 -3.02
CA VAL A 245 -0.53 -15.18 -4.34
C VAL A 245 0.99 -15.11 -4.43
N ARG A 246 1.53 -15.37 -5.63
CA ARG A 246 2.97 -15.27 -5.93
C ARG A 246 3.17 -14.30 -7.07
N ASP A 247 3.30 -13.02 -6.72
CA ASP A 247 3.48 -11.95 -7.70
C ASP A 247 4.34 -10.80 -7.14
N ASN A 248 5.65 -10.91 -7.35
CA ASN A 248 6.65 -10.02 -6.75
C ASN A 248 6.84 -8.68 -7.48
N ASN A 249 5.96 -8.34 -8.42
CA ASN A 249 5.96 -7.05 -9.10
C ASN A 249 4.60 -6.32 -9.03
N HIS A 250 3.70 -6.78 -8.16
CA HIS A 250 2.37 -6.22 -7.92
C HIS A 250 2.41 -5.15 -6.82
N PHE A 251 2.07 -3.91 -7.17
CA PHE A 251 2.02 -2.77 -6.26
C PHE A 251 0.57 -2.37 -6.00
N ARG A 252 0.23 -2.20 -4.73
CA ARG A 252 -1.12 -1.80 -4.26
C ARG A 252 -1.04 -0.47 -3.53
N TYR A 253 -1.83 0.50 -3.95
CA TYR A 253 -2.02 1.75 -3.21
C TYR A 253 -2.89 1.51 -1.98
N VAL A 254 -2.37 1.93 -0.83
CA VAL A 254 -3.07 1.93 0.47
C VAL A 254 -3.01 3.31 1.13
N GLY A 255 -2.32 4.27 0.52
CA GLY A 255 -2.18 5.63 1.01
C GLY A 255 -1.15 5.80 2.13
N ILE A 256 -0.84 7.07 2.43
CA ILE A 256 -0.04 7.49 3.58
C ILE A 256 -1.01 7.80 4.73
N PRO A 257 -0.73 7.35 5.97
CA PRO A 257 0.55 6.80 6.45
C PRO A 257 0.63 5.27 6.42
N HIS A 258 -0.39 4.60 5.88
CA HIS A 258 -0.56 3.15 5.98
C HIS A 258 0.58 2.38 5.33
N ALA A 259 0.97 2.75 4.11
CA ALA A 259 2.04 2.06 3.39
C ALA A 259 3.38 2.10 4.16
N GLU A 260 3.72 3.24 4.77
CA GLU A 260 4.93 3.39 5.59
C GLU A 260 4.89 2.50 6.83
N TYR A 261 3.76 2.51 7.55
CA TYR A 261 3.59 1.65 8.71
C TYR A 261 3.74 0.17 8.36
N MET A 262 3.09 -0.27 7.27
CA MET A 262 3.16 -1.64 6.79
C MET A 262 4.58 -2.03 6.38
N TYR A 263 5.29 -1.15 5.68
CA TYR A 263 6.67 -1.39 5.27
C TYR A 263 7.61 -1.53 6.47
N VAL A 264 7.56 -0.57 7.41
CA VAL A 264 8.42 -0.57 8.60
C VAL A 264 8.18 -1.80 9.49
N ASN A 265 6.93 -2.28 9.56
CA ASN A 265 6.55 -3.42 10.39
C ASN A 265 6.51 -4.76 9.62
N ASN A 266 6.89 -4.78 8.34
CA ASN A 266 6.88 -5.97 7.47
C ASN A 266 5.52 -6.70 7.44
N LEU A 267 4.44 -5.94 7.23
CA LEU A 267 3.06 -6.42 7.23
C LEU A 267 2.51 -6.56 5.82
N THR A 268 1.74 -7.63 5.58
CA THR A 268 0.81 -7.67 4.45
C THR A 268 -0.45 -6.86 4.76
N LEU A 269 -1.29 -6.60 3.74
CA LEU A 269 -2.57 -5.94 3.96
C LEU A 269 -3.48 -6.75 4.88
N GLU A 270 -3.45 -8.08 4.79
CA GLU A 270 -4.17 -8.98 5.71
C GLU A 270 -3.75 -8.75 7.17
N GLU A 271 -2.44 -8.80 7.45
CA GLU A 271 -1.91 -8.62 8.80
C GLU A 271 -2.22 -7.21 9.35
N TYR A 272 -2.13 -6.20 8.48
CA TYR A 272 -2.40 -4.82 8.85
C TYR A 272 -3.88 -4.58 9.20
N ILE A 273 -4.81 -5.09 8.39
CA ILE A 273 -6.25 -4.98 8.68
C ILE A 273 -6.61 -5.75 9.96
N GLU A 274 -6.04 -6.93 10.19
CA GLU A 274 -6.23 -7.67 11.45
C GLU A 274 -5.70 -6.90 12.66
N GLN A 275 -4.55 -6.24 12.52
CA GLN A 275 -3.98 -5.42 13.58
C GLN A 275 -4.86 -4.20 13.88
N LEU A 276 -5.34 -3.50 12.84
CA LEU A 276 -6.21 -2.34 13.00
C LEU A 276 -7.55 -2.70 13.64
N GLY A 277 -8.09 -3.90 13.39
CA GLY A 277 -9.33 -4.38 14.04
C GLY A 277 -9.26 -4.46 15.58
N LYS A 278 -8.07 -4.30 16.17
CA LYS A 278 -7.84 -4.28 17.63
C LYS A 278 -7.80 -2.86 18.21
N THR A 279 -7.87 -1.83 17.37
CA THR A 279 -7.81 -0.41 17.76
C THR A 279 -9.21 0.18 17.94
N THR A 280 -9.30 1.33 18.61
CA THR A 280 -10.55 2.10 18.75
C THR A 280 -10.23 3.59 18.73
N TYR A 281 -11.23 4.46 18.56
CA TYR A 281 -11.02 5.92 18.62
C TYR A 281 -10.47 6.41 19.98
N LYS A 282 -10.55 5.59 21.04
CA LYS A 282 -9.96 5.86 22.37
C LYS A 282 -8.55 5.30 22.52
N THR A 283 -8.21 4.30 21.71
CA THR A 283 -6.89 3.64 21.69
C THR A 283 -6.44 3.49 20.24
N PRO A 284 -6.16 4.60 19.55
CA PRO A 284 -5.76 4.56 18.15
C PRO A 284 -4.33 4.01 18.02
N LEU A 285 -4.01 3.56 16.81
CA LEU A 285 -2.64 3.34 16.39
C LEU A 285 -2.03 4.69 15.98
N ASP A 286 -1.02 5.13 16.72
CA ASP A 286 -0.25 6.33 16.38
C ASP A 286 0.79 6.02 15.31
N ILE A 287 0.75 6.75 14.21
CA ILE A 287 1.68 6.60 13.09
C ILE A 287 2.34 7.94 12.80
N LYS A 288 3.68 7.94 12.68
CA LYS A 288 4.43 9.10 12.18
C LYS A 288 4.87 8.83 10.76
N SER A 289 4.62 9.78 9.87
CA SER A 289 5.05 9.73 8.47
C SER A 289 5.57 11.10 8.06
N GLY A 290 6.86 11.19 7.77
CA GLY A 290 7.53 12.47 7.57
C GLY A 290 7.40 13.41 8.79
N ASN A 291 6.86 14.60 8.56
CA ASN A 291 6.58 15.59 9.62
C ASN A 291 5.13 15.54 10.14
N LYS A 292 4.34 14.55 9.70
CA LYS A 292 2.95 14.40 10.09
C LYS A 292 2.77 13.29 11.11
N GLU A 293 1.83 13.48 12.03
CA GLU A 293 1.40 12.50 13.01
C GLU A 293 -0.05 12.12 12.74
N TYR A 294 -0.38 10.84 12.86
CA TYR A 294 -1.68 10.30 12.54
C TYR A 294 -2.19 9.41 13.67
N ALA A 295 -3.49 9.52 13.94
CA ALA A 295 -4.22 8.53 14.74
C ALA A 295 -5.06 7.68 13.78
N VAL A 296 -4.82 6.37 13.76
CA VAL A 296 -5.55 5.42 12.90
C VAL A 296 -6.32 4.44 13.76
N TYR A 297 -7.61 4.27 13.50
CA TYR A 297 -8.43 3.35 14.28
C TYR A 297 -9.54 2.69 13.48
N TYR A 298 -9.95 1.52 13.97
CA TYR A 298 -11.10 0.79 13.49
C TYR A 298 -12.40 1.30 14.12
N PHE A 299 -13.47 1.31 13.32
CA PHE A 299 -14.84 1.57 13.74
C PHE A 299 -15.78 0.52 13.14
N PRO A 300 -16.49 -0.30 13.95
CA PRO A 300 -17.34 -1.36 13.42
C PRO A 300 -18.56 -0.79 12.69
N ALA A 301 -18.94 -1.42 11.58
CA ALA A 301 -20.19 -1.06 10.89
C ALA A 301 -21.40 -1.43 11.74
N ASP A 302 -22.40 -0.54 11.80
CA ASP A 302 -23.68 -0.85 12.43
C ASP A 302 -24.54 -1.70 11.50
N SER A 303 -24.47 -3.02 11.68
CA SER A 303 -25.28 -3.99 10.92
C SER A 303 -26.80 -3.87 11.11
N SER A 304 -27.26 -3.06 12.08
CA SER A 304 -28.68 -2.85 12.38
C SER A 304 -29.26 -1.59 11.75
N SER A 305 -28.43 -0.76 11.12
CA SER A 305 -28.78 0.53 10.54
C SER A 305 -28.35 0.62 9.07
N SER A 306 -28.95 1.53 8.30
CA SER A 306 -28.48 1.87 6.95
C SER A 306 -27.21 2.73 6.97
N GLU A 307 -26.89 3.32 8.11
CA GLU A 307 -25.75 4.23 8.32
C GLU A 307 -25.00 3.83 9.60
N THR A 308 -23.68 4.01 9.59
CA THR A 308 -22.83 3.91 10.78
C THR A 308 -22.45 5.32 11.25
N GLU A 309 -22.63 5.59 12.54
CA GLU A 309 -22.23 6.84 13.18
C GLU A 309 -20.79 6.73 13.71
N ILE A 310 -19.84 7.35 13.00
CA ILE A 310 -18.40 7.29 13.32
C ILE A 310 -17.98 8.52 14.10
N LYS A 311 -17.24 8.32 15.20
CA LYS A 311 -16.63 9.39 15.99
C LYS A 311 -15.31 9.84 15.37
N ILE A 312 -15.11 11.15 15.20
CA ILE A 312 -13.91 11.78 14.64
C ILE A 312 -13.46 12.92 15.58
N PRO A 313 -12.16 13.04 15.93
CA PRO A 313 -11.65 14.20 16.64
C PRO A 313 -11.96 15.51 15.91
N GLU A 314 -12.52 16.49 16.63
CA GLU A 314 -12.92 17.76 16.03
C GLU A 314 -11.70 18.59 15.60
N GLY A 315 -11.82 19.26 14.45
CA GLY A 315 -10.81 20.22 13.97
C GLY A 315 -9.61 19.60 13.23
N PHE A 316 -9.58 18.28 13.03
CA PHE A 316 -8.53 17.58 12.30
C PHE A 316 -8.99 17.10 10.91
N GLU A 317 -8.06 17.04 9.96
CA GLU A 317 -8.30 16.42 8.65
C GLU A 317 -8.34 14.89 8.81
N TYR A 318 -9.27 14.24 8.12
CA TYR A 318 -9.44 12.79 8.22
C TYR A 318 -9.82 12.14 6.89
N SER A 319 -9.65 10.83 6.82
CA SER A 319 -10.23 9.97 5.80
C SER A 319 -10.88 8.75 6.44
N VAL A 320 -11.84 8.15 5.71
CA VAL A 320 -12.51 6.92 6.10
C VAL A 320 -12.46 5.95 4.93
N SER A 321 -12.01 4.73 5.19
CA SER A 321 -12.03 3.63 4.23
C SER A 321 -12.81 2.47 4.82
N GLY A 322 -13.66 1.82 4.02
CA GLY A 322 -14.09 0.47 4.35
C GLY A 322 -12.89 -0.49 4.38
N ASN A 323 -13.02 -1.59 5.13
CA ASN A 323 -12.04 -2.68 5.15
C ASN A 323 -12.43 -3.85 4.23
N ASN A 324 -13.60 -3.80 3.60
CA ASN A 324 -14.23 -4.86 2.79
C ASN A 324 -14.69 -6.10 3.57
N ILE A 325 -14.84 -5.98 4.90
CA ILE A 325 -15.16 -7.10 5.79
C ILE A 325 -16.36 -6.73 6.67
N ASP A 326 -16.18 -5.78 7.59
CA ASP A 326 -17.09 -5.57 8.72
C ASP A 326 -17.06 -4.16 9.31
N GLY A 327 -16.22 -3.25 8.81
CA GLY A 327 -16.17 -1.89 9.31
C GLY A 327 -15.24 -0.96 8.58
N PHE A 328 -14.91 0.12 9.26
CA PHE A 328 -14.21 1.26 8.71
C PHE A 328 -12.86 1.44 9.38
N ILE A 329 -11.86 1.85 8.61
CA ILE A 329 -10.61 2.40 9.10
C ILE A 329 -10.70 3.91 8.97
N VAL A 330 -10.53 4.59 10.10
CA VAL A 330 -10.48 6.04 10.18
C VAL A 330 -9.03 6.46 10.36
N THR A 331 -8.60 7.44 9.56
CA THR A 331 -7.25 8.00 9.59
C THR A 331 -7.35 9.48 9.83
N VAL A 332 -6.85 9.96 10.96
CA VAL A 332 -6.92 11.36 11.36
C VAL A 332 -5.50 11.94 11.35
N ASN A 333 -5.28 13.03 10.63
CA ASN A 333 -4.02 13.77 10.66
C ASN A 333 -4.01 14.68 11.90
N MET A 334 -3.25 14.29 12.92
CA MET A 334 -3.13 14.97 14.22
C MET A 334 -2.14 16.14 14.20
N THR A 335 -1.55 16.44 13.04
CA THR A 335 -0.60 17.54 12.89
C THR A 335 -1.37 18.86 12.99
N THR A 336 -1.10 19.64 14.03
CA THR A 336 -1.67 20.98 14.19
C THR A 336 -1.14 21.92 13.09
N LYS A 337 -2.01 22.78 12.56
CA LYS A 337 -1.66 23.79 11.56
C LYS A 337 -0.72 24.86 12.09
#